data_AF-A0A966QYI6-F1
#
_entry.id   AF-A0A966QYI6-F1
#
_cell.length_a   1.000
_cell.length_b   1.000
_cell.length_c   1.000
_cell.angle_alpha   90.00
_cell.angle_beta   90.00
_cell.angle_gamma   90.00
#
_symmetry.space_group_name_H-M   'P 1'
#
loop_
_entity.id
_entity.type
_entity.pdbx_description
1 polymer ?
#
loop_
_entity_poly.entity_id
_entity_poly.type
_entity_poly.pdbx_seq_one_letter_code
_entity_poly.pdbx_strand_id
1 'polypeptide(L)'
;MSNAASQFAFQPLGPTAYLVANAAPPTPLQVIVNEITQGYGQYRIVNNSQYTVFLGVGATATQATARAAVIVAGTAQNTIVLVPGAVEILRLSNNAFFTGLATNPADVYITPGQGL
;
A
#
# COMPACT_ATOMS: atom_id res chain seq x y z
N MET A 1 -7.85 28.55 -0.92
CA MET A 1 -7.02 27.66 -1.75
C MET A 1 -7.92 26.56 -2.25
N SER A 2 -8.18 26.47 -3.56
CA SER A 2 -9.03 25.42 -4.12
C SER A 2 -8.29 24.09 -4.07
N ASN A 3 -8.72 23.19 -3.19
CA ASN A 3 -8.32 21.78 -3.27
C ASN A 3 -9.00 21.19 -4.51
N ALA A 4 -8.36 21.34 -5.68
CA ALA A 4 -8.78 20.59 -6.86
C ALA A 4 -8.36 19.13 -6.63
N ALA A 5 -9.29 18.32 -6.12
CA ALA A 5 -9.21 16.88 -6.27
C ALA A 5 -9.06 16.55 -7.77
N SER A 6 -8.34 15.50 -8.09
CA SER A 6 -8.08 15.17 -9.50
C SER A 6 -9.41 14.86 -10.20
N GLN A 7 -9.76 15.62 -11.24
CA GLN A 7 -11.05 15.48 -11.94
C GLN A 7 -11.17 14.23 -12.83
N PHE A 8 -10.12 13.41 -12.91
CA PHE A 8 -10.10 12.21 -13.75
C PHE A 8 -10.01 10.94 -12.92
N ALA A 9 -10.61 9.87 -13.45
CA ALA A 9 -10.58 8.55 -12.85
C ALA A 9 -9.13 8.05 -12.65
N PHE A 10 -8.93 7.13 -11.71
CA PHE A 10 -7.61 6.56 -11.48
C PHE A 10 -7.03 5.94 -12.75
N GLN A 11 -5.86 6.45 -13.14
CA GLN A 11 -5.07 5.99 -14.27
C GLN A 11 -3.88 5.19 -13.74
N PRO A 12 -3.79 3.88 -14.04
CA PRO A 12 -2.58 3.08 -13.83
C PRO A 12 -1.43 3.63 -14.68
N LEU A 13 -0.26 3.82 -14.07
CA LEU A 13 0.93 4.39 -14.73
C LEU A 13 2.18 3.51 -14.63
N GLY A 14 2.06 2.32 -14.05
CA GLY A 14 3.13 1.35 -13.98
C GLY A 14 2.62 -0.07 -13.72
N PRO A 15 3.53 -1.05 -13.66
CA PRO A 15 3.17 -2.45 -13.47
C PRO A 15 2.53 -2.68 -12.09
N THR A 16 1.58 -3.60 -12.04
CA THR A 16 1.00 -4.06 -10.77
C THR A 16 1.98 -4.99 -10.07
N ALA A 17 2.37 -4.62 -8.86
CA ALA A 17 3.14 -5.46 -7.95
C ALA A 17 2.22 -6.44 -7.22
N TYR A 18 2.75 -7.63 -6.94
CA TYR A 18 2.08 -8.68 -6.17
C TYR A 18 2.89 -8.99 -4.91
N LEU A 19 2.20 -9.05 -3.78
CA LEU A 19 2.73 -9.30 -2.46
C LEU A 19 1.84 -10.33 -1.76
N VAL A 20 2.43 -11.36 -1.15
CA VAL A 20 1.69 -12.30 -0.28
C VAL A 20 1.98 -11.94 1.17
N ALA A 21 1.06 -11.21 1.82
CA ALA A 21 1.16 -10.95 3.25
C ALA A 21 1.01 -12.26 4.03
N ASN A 22 1.72 -12.38 5.16
CA ASN A 22 1.72 -13.61 5.97
C ASN A 22 2.03 -13.31 7.44
N ALA A 23 2.00 -14.32 8.30
CA ALA A 23 2.21 -14.15 9.74
C ALA A 23 3.61 -13.62 10.05
N ALA A 24 4.61 -14.05 9.28
CA ALA A 24 5.88 -13.38 9.13
C ALA A 24 5.81 -12.50 7.87
N PRO A 25 5.83 -11.16 8.00
CA PRO A 25 5.80 -10.28 6.84
C PRO A 25 6.94 -10.61 5.86
N PRO A 26 6.66 -10.74 4.56
CA PRO A 26 7.68 -11.04 3.56
C PRO A 26 8.65 -9.86 3.40
N THR A 27 9.76 -10.10 2.69
CA THR A 27 10.69 -9.03 2.29
C THR A 27 9.92 -7.92 1.56
N PRO A 28 10.08 -6.65 1.98
CA PRO A 28 9.37 -5.55 1.36
C PRO A 28 9.67 -5.41 -0.13
N LEU A 29 8.62 -5.22 -0.92
CA LEU A 29 8.68 -4.97 -2.35
C LEU A 29 8.60 -3.47 -2.61
N GLN A 30 9.55 -2.94 -3.39
CA GLN A 30 9.50 -1.56 -3.84
C GLN A 30 8.57 -1.44 -5.05
N VAL A 31 7.62 -0.51 -4.99
CA VAL A 31 6.74 -0.20 -6.13
C VAL A 31 7.15 1.15 -6.72
N ILE A 32 7.83 1.08 -7.86
CA ILE A 32 8.36 2.24 -8.56
C ILE A 32 7.23 3.03 -9.21
N VAL A 33 7.27 4.35 -9.03
CA VAL A 33 6.39 5.30 -9.69
C VAL A 33 7.16 6.01 -10.78
N ASN A 34 6.49 6.34 -11.88
CA ASN A 34 7.09 7.18 -12.90
C ASN A 34 6.95 8.64 -12.45
N GLU A 35 7.99 9.18 -11.81
CA GLU A 35 7.95 10.51 -11.21
C GLU A 35 7.73 11.66 -12.21
N ILE A 36 8.03 11.43 -13.50
CA ILE A 36 7.79 12.41 -14.57
C ILE A 36 6.28 12.54 -14.84
N THR A 37 5.54 11.44 -14.75
CA THR A 37 4.10 11.40 -15.02
C THR A 37 3.25 11.43 -13.75
N GLN A 38 3.80 11.06 -12.61
CA GLN A 38 3.20 11.07 -11.28
C GLN A 38 3.92 12.08 -10.40
N GLY A 39 3.33 13.28 -10.23
CA GLY A 39 3.87 14.30 -9.31
C GLY A 39 3.90 13.87 -7.84
N TYR A 40 3.13 12.83 -7.48
CA TYR A 40 3.09 12.21 -6.15
C TYR A 40 2.81 10.70 -6.26
N GLY A 41 3.34 9.91 -5.33
CA GLY A 41 3.17 8.46 -5.28
C GLY A 41 1.75 8.10 -4.85
N GLN A 42 0.84 7.93 -5.81
CA GLN A 42 -0.47 7.37 -5.56
C GLN A 42 -0.52 5.92 -6.01
N TYR A 43 -1.15 5.09 -5.18
CA TYR A 43 -1.19 3.65 -5.36
C TYR A 43 -2.61 3.16 -5.17
N ARG A 44 -3.09 2.35 -6.11
CA ARG A 44 -4.25 1.50 -5.90
C ARG A 44 -3.78 0.23 -5.21
N ILE A 45 -4.43 -0.13 -4.11
CA ILE A 45 -4.08 -1.28 -3.28
C ILE A 45 -5.32 -2.16 -3.18
N VAL A 46 -5.18 -3.44 -3.51
CA VAL A 46 -6.25 -4.43 -3.47
C VAL A 46 -5.84 -5.56 -2.55
N ASN A 47 -6.64 -5.83 -1.52
CA ASN A 47 -6.54 -7.05 -0.71
C ASN A 47 -7.48 -8.10 -1.31
N ASN A 48 -6.95 -8.99 -2.15
CA ASN A 48 -7.69 -10.07 -2.79
C ASN A 48 -7.69 -11.34 -1.92
N SER A 49 -8.03 -11.19 -0.64
CA SER A 49 -8.05 -12.30 0.30
C SER A 49 -9.22 -12.21 1.27
N GLN A 50 -9.37 -13.25 2.09
CA GLN A 50 -10.36 -13.32 3.17
C GLN A 50 -9.80 -12.85 4.52
N TYR A 51 -8.54 -12.39 4.56
CA TYR A 51 -7.84 -12.02 5.79
C TYR A 51 -7.59 -10.52 5.83
N THR A 52 -7.67 -9.94 7.03
CA THR A 52 -7.21 -8.58 7.27
C THR A 52 -5.69 -8.52 7.10
N VAL A 53 -5.23 -7.54 6.33
CA VAL A 53 -3.80 -7.26 6.14
C VAL A 53 -3.42 -5.99 6.89
N PHE A 54 -2.42 -6.09 7.75
CA PHE A 54 -1.74 -4.96 8.36
C PHE A 54 -0.58 -4.55 7.45
N LEU A 55 -0.88 -3.66 6.51
CA LEU A 55 0.05 -3.20 5.49
C LEU A 55 1.05 -2.20 6.07
N GLY A 56 2.32 -2.57 5.99
CA GLY A 56 3.45 -1.70 6.28
C GLY A 56 3.94 -1.01 5.01
N VAL A 57 4.02 0.32 5.06
CA VAL A 57 4.54 1.14 3.96
C VAL A 57 5.60 2.09 4.48
N GLY A 58 6.70 2.24 3.74
CA GLY A 58 7.76 3.18 4.09
C GLY A 58 8.61 3.62 2.90
N ALA A 59 9.44 4.66 3.12
CA ALA A 59 10.42 5.10 2.13
C ALA A 59 11.61 4.14 2.01
N THR A 60 11.77 3.23 2.99
CA THR A 60 12.79 2.18 3.01
C THR A 60 12.16 0.84 3.36
N ALA A 61 12.80 -0.26 2.97
CA ALA A 61 12.39 -1.61 3.35
C ALA A 61 12.25 -1.75 4.87
N THR A 62 13.21 -1.27 5.65
CA THR A 62 13.17 -1.33 7.12
C THR A 62 11.96 -0.61 7.71
N GLN A 63 11.61 0.57 7.18
CA GLN A 63 10.42 1.29 7.64
C GLN A 63 9.14 0.51 7.31
N ALA A 64 9.05 -0.08 6.12
CA ALA A 64 7.89 -0.89 5.73
C ALA A 64 7.74 -2.12 6.65
N THR A 65 8.83 -2.84 6.92
CA THR A 65 8.81 -4.00 7.85
C THR A 65 8.37 -3.60 9.25
N ALA A 66 8.91 -2.51 9.81
CA ALA A 66 8.54 -2.05 11.15
C ALA A 66 7.05 -1.64 11.27
N ARG A 67 6.43 -1.27 10.15
CA ARG A 67 5.03 -0.83 10.07
C ARG A 67 4.06 -1.96 9.69
N ALA A 68 4.54 -3.14 9.30
CA ALA A 68 3.70 -4.31 9.06
C ALA A 68 3.48 -5.08 10.37
N ALA A 69 2.70 -4.48 11.27
CA ALA A 69 2.47 -5.01 12.61
C ALA A 69 0.98 -4.89 13.00
N VAL A 70 0.51 -5.82 13.84
CA VAL A 70 -0.84 -5.77 14.41
C VAL A 70 -0.97 -4.54 15.31
N ILE A 71 -2.04 -3.77 15.09
CA ILE A 71 -2.38 -2.63 15.95
C ILE A 71 -2.95 -3.14 17.27
N VAL A 72 -2.28 -2.81 18.37
CA VAL A 72 -2.73 -3.16 19.72
C VAL A 72 -3.53 -2.01 20.32
N ALA A 73 -4.65 -2.32 20.98
CA ALA A 73 -5.50 -1.32 21.62
C ALA A 73 -4.68 -0.40 22.55
N GLY A 74 -4.85 0.91 22.39
CA GLY A 74 -4.12 1.93 23.15
C GLY A 74 -2.75 2.32 22.56
N THR A 75 -2.27 1.63 21.52
CA THR A 75 -0.99 1.94 20.86
C THR A 75 -1.22 2.33 19.41
N ALA A 76 -1.10 3.61 19.09
CA ALA A 76 -1.14 4.07 17.71
C ALA A 76 0.10 3.60 16.93
N GLN A 77 -0.11 3.15 15.69
CA GLN A 77 0.98 2.73 14.80
C GLN A 77 0.74 3.27 13.39
N ASN A 78 1.84 3.48 12.65
CA ASN A 78 1.81 3.90 11.25
C ASN A 78 1.56 2.70 10.31
N THR A 79 0.50 1.94 10.59
CA THR A 79 0.08 0.74 9.86
C THR A 79 -1.22 1.04 9.12
N ILE A 80 -1.34 0.60 7.87
CA ILE A 80 -2.59 0.70 7.10
C ILE A 80 -3.33 -0.64 7.24
N VAL A 81 -4.60 -0.61 7.63
CA VAL A 81 -5.41 -1.83 7.81
C VAL A 81 -6.28 -2.03 6.58
N LEU A 82 -6.01 -3.09 5.82
CA LEU A 82 -6.82 -3.50 4.68
C LEU A 82 -7.76 -4.63 5.12
N VAL A 83 -9.06 -4.35 5.16
CA VAL A 83 -10.06 -5.39 5.41
C VAL A 83 -10.12 -6.41 4.25
N PRO A 84 -10.65 -7.62 4.46
CA PRO A 84 -10.88 -8.58 3.38
C PRO A 84 -11.63 -7.95 2.20
N GLY A 85 -11.10 -8.13 0.98
CA GLY A 85 -11.69 -7.55 -0.24
C GLY A 85 -11.52 -6.04 -0.40
N ALA A 86 -10.72 -5.36 0.43
CA ALA A 86 -10.52 -3.93 0.34
C ALA A 86 -9.91 -3.49 -0.99
N VAL A 87 -10.38 -2.35 -1.51
CA VAL A 87 -9.80 -1.63 -2.64
C VAL A 87 -9.64 -0.17 -2.24
N GLU A 88 -8.39 0.25 -2.05
CA GLU A 88 -8.07 1.61 -1.62
C GLU A 88 -7.20 2.31 -2.65
N ILE A 89 -7.28 3.64 -2.67
CA ILE A 89 -6.39 4.49 -3.47
C ILE A 89 -5.81 5.53 -2.52
N LEU A 90 -4.50 5.42 -2.27
CA LEU A 90 -3.81 6.20 -1.24
C LEU A 90 -2.66 6.99 -1.85
N ARG A 91 -2.44 8.20 -1.33
CA ARG A 91 -1.24 8.98 -1.59
C ARG A 91 -0.20 8.68 -0.52
N LEU A 92 0.95 8.18 -0.96
CA LEU A 92 2.08 7.70 -0.15
C LEU A 92 3.38 8.29 -0.72
N SER A 93 4.52 7.95 -0.12
CA SER A 93 5.82 8.35 -0.67
C SER A 93 6.05 7.75 -2.06
N ASN A 94 6.74 8.47 -2.94
CA ASN A 94 7.21 7.90 -4.21
C ASN A 94 8.12 6.68 -3.95
N ASN A 95 8.08 5.72 -4.86
CA ASN A 95 8.91 4.53 -4.84
C ASN A 95 8.86 3.80 -3.49
N ALA A 96 7.68 3.77 -2.86
CA ALA A 96 7.50 3.21 -1.54
C ALA A 96 7.76 1.69 -1.52
N PHE A 97 8.23 1.23 -0.37
CA PHE A 97 8.35 -0.18 -0.03
C PHE A 97 7.09 -0.64 0.69
N PHE A 98 6.60 -1.83 0.31
CA PHE A 98 5.38 -2.42 0.82
C PHE A 98 5.66 -3.83 1.34
N THR A 99 5.12 -4.15 2.51
CA THR A 99 4.99 -5.51 3.03
C THR A 99 3.75 -5.60 3.90
N GLY A 100 3.33 -6.79 4.32
CA GLY A 100 2.10 -6.96 5.08
C GLY A 100 2.16 -8.13 6.05
N LEU A 101 1.59 -7.90 7.23
CA LEU A 101 1.28 -8.96 8.19
C LEU A 101 -0.18 -9.40 7.99
N ALA A 102 -0.40 -10.71 7.93
CA ALA A 102 -1.73 -11.31 7.93
C ALA A 102 -1.70 -12.62 8.73
N THR A 103 -2.83 -13.07 9.26
CA THR A 103 -2.89 -14.32 10.03
C THR A 103 -2.61 -15.56 9.17
N ASN A 104 -2.89 -15.47 7.88
CA ASN A 104 -2.65 -16.48 6.87
C ASN A 104 -2.22 -15.78 5.57
N PRO A 105 -1.65 -16.53 4.60
CA PRO A 105 -1.31 -15.98 3.28
C PRO A 105 -2.46 -15.18 2.67
N ALA A 106 -2.19 -13.93 2.32
CA ALA A 106 -3.15 -12.98 1.81
C ALA A 106 -2.58 -12.21 0.61
N ASP A 107 -3.26 -12.34 -0.53
CA ASP A 107 -2.84 -11.76 -1.80
C ASP A 107 -3.14 -10.26 -1.84
N VAL A 108 -2.09 -9.45 -2.02
CA VAL A 108 -2.17 -8.00 -2.14
C VAL A 108 -1.60 -7.56 -3.48
N TYR A 109 -2.38 -6.78 -4.24
CA TYR A 109 -1.96 -6.18 -5.50
C TYR A 109 -1.83 -4.67 -5.36
N ILE A 110 -0.72 -4.12 -5.86
CA ILE A 110 -0.40 -2.70 -5.73
C ILE A 110 -0.08 -2.14 -7.10
N THR A 111 -0.86 -1.17 -7.57
CA THR A 111 -0.69 -0.54 -8.87
C THR A 111 -0.35 0.94 -8.69
N PRO A 112 0.83 1.41 -9.13
CA PRO A 112 1.12 2.84 -9.14
C PRO A 112 0.24 3.53 -10.20
N GLY A 113 -0.34 4.66 -9.84
CA GLY A 113 -1.13 5.47 -10.76
C GLY A 113 -1.44 6.85 -10.21
N GLN A 114 -2.33 7.58 -10.87
CA GLN A 114 -2.81 8.86 -10.35
C GLN A 114 -4.26 9.10 -10.76
N GLY A 115 -4.97 9.93 -10.01
CA GLY A 115 -6.37 10.26 -10.27
C GLY A 115 -7.23 10.08 -9.01
N LEU A 116 -8.46 10.58 -9.06
CA LEU A 116 -9.39 10.71 -7.92
C LEU A 116 -8.92 11.71 -6.84
#